data_AF-A0A838RXQ5-F1
#
_entry.id   AF-A0A838RXQ5-F1
#
_cell.length_a   1.000
_cell.length_b   1.000
_cell.length_c   1.000
_cell.angle_alpha   90.00
_cell.angle_beta   90.00
_cell.angle_gamma   90.00
#
_symmetry.space_group_name_H-M   'P 1'
#
loop_
_entity.id
_entity.type
_entity.pdbx_description
1 polymer ?
#
loop_
_entity_poly.entity_id
_entity_poly.type
_entity_poly.pdbx_seq_one_letter_code
_entity_poly.pdbx_strand_id
1 'polypeptide(L)'
;MTGDVPKRILIRGIGPSLAAFNVSGALQNPLLELNGGTFTNDNWKSGGQQAEIEATGIPPTDDLESAMVVTLDPGAHTAVLRGVDNTTGIGLIEVYDLAQEVNAKLANISSRGLVQTGDDVMIGGFILEPASNSSSTVVVRAIGPSLGSRGVANPLANPTLELRDSQGALIVSNDDWQQGSDSTTISTRGLAPENSKESAALAIPPPGNYTAIVRGVDNTVGVGLVEVYQLE
;
A
#
# COMPACT_ATOMS: atom_id res chain seq x y z
N MET A 1 6.72 -0.51 10.75
CA MET A 1 6.74 0.62 11.69
C MET A 1 8.12 0.78 12.27
N THR A 2 8.62 2.02 12.32
CA THR A 2 9.87 2.38 13.00
C THR A 2 9.56 3.16 14.29
N GLY A 3 10.56 3.34 15.15
CA GLY A 3 10.40 4.02 16.45
C GLY A 3 10.71 3.12 17.64
N ASP A 4 10.48 3.63 18.84
CA ASP A 4 10.72 2.94 20.12
C ASP A 4 9.46 2.76 20.98
N VAL A 5 8.30 3.22 20.49
CA VAL A 5 7.02 3.11 21.18
C VAL A 5 5.95 2.45 20.29
N PRO A 6 4.97 1.76 20.89
CA PRO A 6 3.85 1.20 20.13
C PRO A 6 3.04 2.30 19.44
N LYS A 7 2.55 2.03 18.23
CA LYS A 7 1.70 2.95 17.47
C LYS A 7 0.28 2.45 17.37
N ARG A 8 -0.68 3.33 17.69
CA ARG A 8 -2.11 3.08 17.51
C ARG A 8 -2.51 3.48 16.10
N ILE A 9 -3.14 2.56 15.37
CA ILE A 9 -3.56 2.74 13.99
C ILE A 9 -5.00 2.26 13.78
N LEU A 10 -5.65 2.77 12.74
CA LEU A 10 -6.85 2.18 12.14
C LEU A 10 -6.45 1.49 10.84
N ILE A 11 -6.88 0.26 10.64
CA ILE A 11 -6.80 -0.43 9.36
C ILE A 11 -8.23 -0.64 8.85
N ARG A 12 -8.48 -0.30 7.58
CA ARG A 12 -9.78 -0.52 6.92
C ARG A 12 -9.62 -1.40 5.69
N GLY A 13 -10.57 -2.30 5.49
CA GLY A 13 -10.79 -3.07 4.27
C GLY A 13 -12.07 -2.61 3.60
N ILE A 14 -11.94 -1.83 2.54
CA ILE A 14 -13.04 -1.21 1.80
C ILE A 14 -13.34 -2.03 0.56
N GLY A 15 -14.63 -2.29 0.35
CA GLY A 15 -15.13 -3.17 -0.70
C GLY A 15 -16.39 -2.58 -1.32
N PRO A 16 -17.59 -2.87 -0.82
CA PRO A 16 -18.85 -2.37 -1.38
C PRO A 16 -18.88 -0.85 -1.64
N SER A 17 -18.29 -0.03 -0.76
CA SER A 17 -18.29 1.44 -0.93
C SER A 17 -17.50 1.90 -2.17
N LEU A 18 -16.61 1.07 -2.72
CA LEU A 18 -15.88 1.39 -3.96
C LEU A 18 -16.82 1.58 -5.17
N ALA A 19 -18.02 1.00 -5.14
CA ALA A 19 -19.03 1.20 -6.18
C ALA A 19 -19.43 2.68 -6.31
N ALA A 20 -19.40 3.45 -5.22
CA ALA A 20 -19.66 4.90 -5.23
C ALA A 20 -18.59 5.70 -6.01
N PHE A 21 -17.42 5.10 -6.26
CA PHE A 21 -16.30 5.65 -7.02
C PHE A 21 -16.19 5.06 -8.43
N ASN A 22 -17.25 4.43 -8.94
CA ASN A 22 -17.29 3.74 -10.24
C ASN A 22 -16.30 2.58 -10.39
N VAL A 23 -15.85 1.99 -9.27
CA VAL A 23 -15.07 0.76 -9.30
C VAL A 23 -16.03 -0.42 -9.49
N SER A 24 -16.06 -0.97 -10.71
CA SER A 24 -16.81 -2.20 -11.00
C SER A 24 -16.11 -3.43 -10.42
N GLY A 25 -16.87 -4.44 -9.99
CA GLY A 25 -16.27 -5.69 -9.49
C GLY A 25 -15.62 -5.55 -8.11
N ALA A 26 -16.10 -4.61 -7.29
CA ALA A 26 -15.63 -4.45 -5.92
C ALA A 26 -15.81 -5.73 -5.09
N LEU A 27 -14.89 -5.98 -4.17
CA LEU A 27 -14.92 -7.10 -3.24
C LEU A 27 -16.12 -6.94 -2.31
N GLN A 28 -17.12 -7.83 -2.41
CA GLN A 28 -18.43 -7.61 -1.79
C GLN A 28 -18.45 -7.83 -0.27
N ASN A 29 -17.52 -8.60 0.27
CA ASN A 29 -17.41 -8.87 1.69
C ASN A 29 -15.92 -8.98 2.08
N PRO A 30 -15.25 -7.83 2.31
CA PRO A 30 -13.84 -7.78 2.67
C PRO A 30 -13.57 -8.31 4.09
N LEU A 31 -12.86 -9.43 4.19
CA LEU A 31 -12.22 -9.92 5.41
C LEU A 31 -10.79 -9.33 5.53
N LEU A 32 -10.56 -8.59 6.61
CA LEU A 32 -9.26 -8.08 7.01
C LEU A 32 -8.64 -9.01 8.07
N GLU A 33 -7.39 -9.39 7.85
CA GLU A 33 -6.56 -10.11 8.82
C GLU A 33 -5.26 -9.36 9.09
N LEU A 34 -4.74 -9.46 10.31
CA LEU A 34 -3.47 -8.86 10.71
C LEU A 34 -2.60 -9.86 11.46
N ASN A 35 -1.29 -9.83 11.19
CA ASN A 35 -0.26 -10.65 11.85
C ASN A 35 -0.61 -12.16 11.79
N GLY A 36 -0.86 -12.66 10.59
CA GLY A 36 -1.18 -14.08 10.38
C GLY A 36 -2.53 -14.51 10.96
N GLY A 37 -3.51 -13.59 11.01
CA GLY A 37 -4.85 -13.88 11.54
C GLY A 37 -4.98 -13.74 13.05
N THR A 38 -3.97 -13.17 13.74
CA THR A 38 -4.07 -12.85 15.17
C THR A 38 -5.25 -11.90 15.44
N PHE A 39 -5.47 -10.95 14.53
CA PHE A 39 -6.66 -10.10 14.52
C PHE A 39 -7.39 -10.30 13.20
N THR A 40 -8.71 -10.40 13.26
CA THR A 40 -9.57 -10.55 12.08
C THR A 40 -10.84 -9.74 12.25
N ASN A 41 -11.35 -9.20 11.13
CA ASN A 41 -12.64 -8.51 11.08
C ASN A 41 -13.17 -8.57 9.65
N ASP A 42 -14.44 -8.91 9.45
CA ASP A 42 -15.14 -8.90 8.15
C ASP A 42 -16.35 -7.95 8.15
N ASN A 43 -16.67 -7.32 9.28
CA ASN A 43 -17.74 -6.36 9.45
C ASN A 43 -17.35 -5.39 10.57
N TRP A 44 -17.15 -4.12 10.28
CA TRP A 44 -16.52 -3.16 11.20
C TRP A 44 -17.35 -2.85 12.44
N LYS A 45 -18.68 -3.03 12.36
CA LYS A 45 -19.59 -2.91 13.51
C LYS A 45 -19.57 -4.14 14.41
N SER A 46 -19.02 -5.26 13.94
CA SER A 46 -18.83 -6.47 14.73
C SER A 46 -17.53 -6.42 15.55
N GLY A 47 -17.32 -7.37 16.46
CA GLY A 47 -16.04 -7.48 17.19
C GLY A 47 -15.83 -6.47 18.33
N GLY A 48 -16.82 -5.63 18.63
CA GLY A 48 -16.83 -4.76 19.82
C GLY A 48 -16.08 -3.43 19.68
N GLN A 49 -15.51 -3.13 18.51
CA GLN A 49 -14.79 -1.87 18.27
C GLN A 49 -15.64 -0.78 17.59
N GLN A 50 -16.94 -1.00 17.36
CA GLN A 50 -17.80 -0.06 16.64
C GLN A 50 -17.65 1.39 17.16
N ALA A 51 -17.84 1.60 18.47
CA ALA A 51 -17.75 2.93 19.06
C ALA A 51 -16.34 3.54 18.95
N GLU A 52 -15.30 2.71 19.01
CA GLU A 52 -13.90 3.13 18.87
C GLU A 52 -13.59 3.56 17.42
N ILE A 53 -14.10 2.82 16.45
CA ILE A 53 -13.97 3.11 15.01
C ILE A 53 -14.77 4.36 14.65
N GLU A 54 -16.01 4.51 15.13
CA GLU A 54 -16.81 5.73 14.95
C GLU A 54 -16.10 6.96 15.53
N ALA A 55 -15.45 6.82 16.69
CA ALA A 55 -14.69 7.90 17.33
C ALA A 55 -13.46 8.36 16.53
N THR A 56 -12.98 7.59 15.55
CA THR A 56 -11.92 8.05 14.63
C THR A 56 -12.38 9.12 13.66
N GLY A 57 -13.70 9.29 13.47
CA GLY A 57 -14.28 10.20 12.49
C GLY A 57 -14.22 9.70 11.04
N ILE A 58 -13.63 8.53 10.81
CA ILE A 58 -13.49 7.89 9.49
C ILE A 58 -13.89 6.41 9.52
N PRO A 59 -15.09 6.05 10.04
CA PRO A 59 -15.57 4.67 9.93
C PRO A 59 -15.79 4.28 8.44
N PRO A 60 -15.72 2.98 8.10
CA PRO A 60 -16.26 2.51 6.83
C PRO A 60 -17.75 2.88 6.68
N THR A 61 -18.21 3.05 5.43
CA THR A 61 -19.58 3.51 5.14
C THR A 61 -20.56 2.37 4.91
N ASP A 62 -20.07 1.19 4.54
CA ASP A 62 -20.87 -0.03 4.40
C ASP A 62 -20.62 -0.97 5.59
N ASP A 63 -21.67 -1.64 6.08
CA ASP A 63 -21.59 -2.51 7.26
C ASP A 63 -20.83 -3.82 6.98
N LEU A 64 -20.70 -4.22 5.71
CA LEU A 64 -19.91 -5.37 5.26
C LEU A 64 -18.42 -5.04 5.10
N GLU A 65 -18.01 -3.80 5.32
CA GLU A 65 -16.61 -3.43 5.28
C GLU A 65 -15.91 -3.81 6.57
N SER A 66 -14.62 -4.16 6.49
CA SER A 66 -13.84 -4.50 7.67
C SER A 66 -13.06 -3.32 8.20
N ALA A 67 -12.94 -3.25 9.52
CA ALA A 67 -12.00 -2.34 10.16
C ALA A 67 -11.57 -2.84 11.53
N MET A 68 -10.38 -2.43 11.95
CA MET A 68 -9.87 -2.67 13.30
C MET A 68 -8.99 -1.51 13.75
N VAL A 69 -9.12 -1.15 15.03
CA VAL A 69 -8.20 -0.23 15.70
C VAL A 69 -7.24 -1.06 16.54
N VAL A 70 -5.95 -0.91 16.29
CA VAL A 70 -4.91 -1.75 16.93
C VAL A 70 -3.72 -0.91 17.37
N THR A 71 -3.09 -1.32 18.46
CA THR A 71 -1.80 -0.79 18.89
C THR A 71 -0.74 -1.83 18.61
N LEU A 72 0.27 -1.46 17.83
CA LEU A 72 1.30 -2.37 17.35
C LEU A 72 2.69 -1.90 17.79
N ASP A 73 3.50 -2.82 18.27
CA ASP A 73 4.89 -2.56 18.59
C ASP A 73 5.70 -2.16 17.33
N PRO A 74 6.85 -1.48 17.47
CA PRO A 74 7.76 -1.28 16.35
C PRO A 74 8.15 -2.61 15.69
N GLY A 75 8.17 -2.65 14.36
CA GLY A 75 8.45 -3.86 13.62
C GLY A 75 7.68 -4.01 12.30
N ALA A 76 7.81 -5.19 11.70
CA ALA A 76 7.09 -5.57 10.49
C ALA A 76 5.75 -6.19 10.84
N HIS A 77 4.69 -5.68 10.21
CA HIS A 77 3.33 -6.19 10.34
C HIS A 77 2.76 -6.44 8.96
N THR A 78 1.91 -7.46 8.85
CA THR A 78 1.27 -7.82 7.58
C THR A 78 -0.22 -7.84 7.78
N ALA A 79 -0.91 -6.99 7.02
CA ALA A 79 -2.34 -7.04 6.86
C ALA A 79 -2.67 -7.77 5.55
N VAL A 80 -3.72 -8.58 5.57
CA VAL A 80 -4.24 -9.31 4.41
C VAL A 80 -5.71 -8.93 4.25
N LEU A 81 -6.06 -8.44 3.07
CA LEU A 81 -7.45 -8.22 2.67
C LEU A 81 -7.84 -9.32 1.68
N ARG A 82 -8.91 -10.05 1.96
CA ARG A 82 -9.47 -11.05 1.05
C ARG A 82 -10.99 -11.10 1.14
N GLY A 83 -11.66 -11.72 0.17
CA GLY A 83 -13.09 -11.95 0.28
C GLY A 83 -13.41 -13.06 1.28
N VAL A 84 -14.50 -12.89 2.04
CA VAL A 84 -15.13 -14.00 2.76
C VAL A 84 -15.43 -15.13 1.77
N ASP A 85 -15.26 -16.38 2.22
CA ASP A 85 -15.39 -17.60 1.42
C ASP A 85 -14.51 -17.67 0.16
N ASN A 86 -13.38 -16.94 0.16
CA ASN A 86 -12.45 -16.82 -0.97
C ASN A 86 -13.09 -16.18 -2.21
N THR A 87 -14.09 -15.34 -2.03
CA THR A 87 -14.58 -14.48 -3.11
C THR A 87 -13.49 -13.53 -3.59
N THR A 88 -13.59 -13.12 -4.85
CA THR A 88 -12.64 -12.22 -5.51
C THR A 88 -13.31 -10.92 -5.90
N GLY A 89 -12.52 -9.86 -6.02
CA GLY A 89 -12.96 -8.52 -6.39
C GLY A 89 -11.89 -7.49 -6.06
N ILE A 90 -12.15 -6.25 -6.44
CA ILE A 90 -11.28 -5.11 -6.13
C ILE A 90 -11.54 -4.68 -4.69
N GLY A 91 -10.52 -4.77 -3.84
CA GLY A 91 -10.55 -4.28 -2.45
C GLY A 91 -9.50 -3.21 -2.24
N LEU A 92 -9.80 -2.26 -1.35
CA LEU A 92 -8.88 -1.22 -0.92
C LEU A 92 -8.51 -1.45 0.54
N ILE A 93 -7.22 -1.46 0.84
CA ILE A 93 -6.71 -1.45 2.21
C ILE A 93 -6.15 -0.08 2.55
N GLU A 94 -6.55 0.46 3.70
CA GLU A 94 -6.09 1.75 4.19
C GLU A 94 -5.55 1.61 5.60
N VAL A 95 -4.49 2.35 5.91
CA VAL A 95 -3.89 2.41 7.24
C VAL A 95 -3.76 3.87 7.65
N TYR A 96 -4.35 4.23 8.79
CA TYR A 96 -4.31 5.56 9.36
C TYR A 96 -3.57 5.56 10.68
N ASP A 97 -2.65 6.52 10.83
CA ASP A 97 -1.99 6.80 12.10
C ASP A 97 -2.93 7.57 13.03
N LEU A 98 -3.31 6.94 14.16
CA LEU A 98 -4.17 7.56 15.17
C LEU A 98 -3.37 8.19 16.32
N ALA A 99 -2.04 8.14 16.27
CA ALA A 99 -1.15 8.60 17.32
C ALA A 99 0.09 9.26 16.69
N GLN A 100 -0.10 10.41 16.04
CA GLN A 100 0.96 11.14 15.33
C GLN A 100 2.01 11.76 16.27
N GLU A 101 1.64 12.02 17.53
CA GLU A 101 2.51 12.65 18.54
C GLU A 101 3.55 11.69 19.15
N VAL A 102 3.44 10.39 18.89
CA VAL A 102 4.35 9.39 19.46
C VAL A 102 5.56 9.17 18.54
N ASN A 103 6.70 8.82 19.13
CA ASN A 103 7.95 8.54 18.40
C ASN A 103 7.92 7.19 17.66
N ALA A 104 6.99 7.06 16.72
CA ALA A 104 6.88 5.93 15.80
C ALA A 104 6.34 6.43 14.46
N LYS A 105 6.67 5.75 13.36
CA LYS A 105 6.25 6.13 11.99
C LYS A 105 5.89 4.92 11.13
N LEU A 106 4.97 5.14 10.18
CA LEU A 106 4.71 4.24 9.05
C LEU A 106 5.78 4.46 7.96
N ALA A 107 7.05 4.16 8.28
CA ALA A 107 8.19 4.47 7.39
C ALA A 107 8.22 3.67 6.08
N ASN A 108 7.52 2.53 6.02
CA ASN A 108 7.35 1.74 4.81
C ASN A 108 5.95 1.15 4.75
N ILE A 109 5.34 1.25 3.57
CA ILE A 109 4.11 0.54 3.21
C ILE A 109 4.43 -0.30 1.98
N SER A 110 3.99 -1.55 2.02
CA SER A 110 4.17 -2.51 0.95
C SER A 110 2.84 -3.21 0.68
N SER A 111 2.45 -3.30 -0.58
CA SER A 111 1.21 -3.94 -0.99
C SER A 111 1.51 -4.97 -2.06
N ARG A 112 1.10 -6.22 -1.82
CA ARG A 112 1.22 -7.34 -2.77
C ARG A 112 -0.15 -7.70 -3.32
N GLY A 113 -0.23 -7.92 -4.62
CA GLY A 113 -1.51 -8.11 -5.29
C GLY A 113 -1.33 -8.44 -6.77
N LEU A 114 -2.44 -8.77 -7.41
CA LEU A 114 -2.46 -9.06 -8.84
C LEU A 114 -2.42 -7.75 -9.63
N VAL A 115 -1.50 -7.67 -10.58
CA VAL A 115 -1.48 -6.64 -11.62
C VAL A 115 -2.13 -7.23 -12.86
N GLN A 116 -3.13 -6.53 -13.39
CA GLN A 116 -3.83 -6.90 -14.61
C GLN A 116 -3.67 -5.79 -15.67
N THR A 117 -4.53 -5.80 -16.67
CA THR A 117 -4.49 -4.90 -17.83
C THR A 117 -5.49 -3.77 -17.69
N GLY A 118 -5.36 -2.72 -18.51
CA GLY A 118 -6.33 -1.62 -18.52
C GLY A 118 -6.32 -0.85 -17.20
N ASP A 119 -7.48 -0.68 -16.58
CA ASP A 119 -7.61 0.04 -15.31
C ASP A 119 -7.37 -0.84 -14.07
N ASP A 120 -7.28 -2.17 -14.25
CA ASP A 120 -7.04 -3.16 -13.19
C ASP A 120 -5.55 -3.25 -12.83
N VAL A 121 -4.94 -2.11 -12.53
CA VAL A 121 -3.55 -1.98 -12.09
C VAL A 121 -3.40 -2.09 -10.59
N MET A 122 -2.18 -2.39 -10.15
CA MET A 122 -1.86 -2.24 -8.74
C MET A 122 -1.58 -0.78 -8.40
N ILE A 123 -2.19 -0.33 -7.29
CA ILE A 123 -2.03 1.02 -6.77
C ILE A 123 -1.45 0.96 -5.35
N GLY A 124 -0.40 1.73 -5.11
CA GLY A 124 0.14 2.06 -3.79
C GLY A 124 -0.11 3.53 -3.49
N GLY A 125 -1.24 3.85 -2.86
CA GLY A 125 -1.57 5.21 -2.43
C GLY A 125 -0.87 5.56 -1.12
N PHE A 126 -0.39 6.80 -0.99
CA PHE A 126 0.15 7.30 0.27
C PHE A 126 -0.06 8.81 0.39
N ILE A 127 -0.05 9.27 1.64
CA ILE A 127 -0.17 10.69 2.00
C ILE A 127 1.12 11.10 2.68
N LEU A 128 1.74 12.17 2.17
CA LEU A 128 2.82 12.84 2.87
C LEU A 128 2.23 14.00 3.66
N GLU A 129 2.20 13.84 4.97
CA GLU A 129 1.77 14.90 5.86
C GLU A 129 2.82 16.02 5.91
N PRO A 130 2.41 17.27 6.16
CA PRO A 130 3.33 18.39 6.31
C PRO A 130 4.14 18.23 7.61
N ALA A 131 5.25 17.51 7.55
CA ALA A 131 6.30 17.60 8.56
C ALA A 131 6.98 18.97 8.39
N SER A 132 6.54 19.96 9.16
CA SER A 132 7.19 21.27 9.29
C SER A 132 7.71 21.83 7.95
N ASN A 133 6.85 21.95 6.94
CA ASN A 133 7.13 22.59 5.64
C ASN A 133 8.33 22.03 4.83
N SER A 134 8.78 20.80 5.10
CA SER A 134 9.88 20.19 4.35
C SER A 134 9.39 19.12 3.37
N SER A 135 9.99 19.08 2.18
CA SER A 135 9.79 17.98 1.23
C SER A 135 10.35 16.68 1.82
N SER A 136 9.61 15.59 1.72
CA SER A 136 10.10 14.26 2.13
C SER A 136 10.80 13.59 0.96
N THR A 137 11.93 12.92 1.22
CA THR A 137 12.51 12.02 0.22
C THR A 137 11.77 10.69 0.28
N VAL A 138 11.22 10.25 -0.84
CA VAL A 138 10.58 8.93 -0.96
C VAL A 138 11.29 8.09 -2.01
N VAL A 139 11.37 6.79 -1.75
CA VAL A 139 11.71 5.78 -2.76
C VAL A 139 10.49 4.91 -2.97
N VAL A 140 10.03 4.83 -4.22
CA VAL A 140 8.93 3.97 -4.63
C VAL A 140 9.49 2.83 -5.46
N ARG A 141 9.04 1.61 -5.22
CA ARG A 141 9.50 0.41 -5.94
C ARG A 141 8.33 -0.41 -6.47
N ALA A 142 8.57 -1.07 -7.59
CA ALA A 142 7.72 -2.12 -8.14
C ALA A 142 8.56 -3.39 -8.32
N ILE A 143 8.28 -4.39 -7.51
CA ILE A 143 9.01 -5.67 -7.45
C ILE A 143 8.13 -6.74 -8.10
N GLY A 144 8.73 -7.57 -8.95
CA GLY A 144 8.02 -8.56 -9.76
C GLY A 144 8.85 -9.85 -9.84
N PRO A 145 9.85 -9.93 -10.74
CA PRO A 145 10.66 -11.15 -10.92
C PRO A 145 11.28 -11.70 -9.64
N SER A 146 11.74 -10.85 -8.72
CA SER A 146 12.35 -11.26 -7.45
C SER A 146 11.36 -11.93 -6.49
N LEU A 147 10.06 -11.79 -6.71
CA LEU A 147 9.05 -12.50 -5.91
C LEU A 147 9.07 -14.01 -6.17
N GLY A 148 9.50 -14.45 -7.37
CA GLY A 148 9.59 -15.87 -7.72
C GLY A 148 10.58 -16.64 -6.84
N SER A 149 11.74 -16.03 -6.51
CA SER A 149 12.73 -16.63 -5.60
C SER A 149 12.21 -16.72 -4.15
N ARG A 150 11.17 -15.94 -3.82
CA ARG A 150 10.49 -15.91 -2.51
C ARG A 150 9.24 -16.78 -2.46
N GLY A 151 9.05 -17.66 -3.45
CA GLY A 151 7.95 -18.63 -3.49
C GLY A 151 6.60 -18.06 -3.93
N VAL A 152 6.57 -16.84 -4.46
CA VAL A 152 5.34 -16.26 -5.03
C VAL A 152 5.11 -16.87 -6.42
N ALA A 153 3.93 -17.46 -6.62
CA ALA A 153 3.53 -17.98 -7.92
C ALA A 153 3.19 -16.84 -8.89
N ASN A 154 3.51 -17.03 -10.17
CA ASN A 154 3.20 -16.11 -11.28
C ASN A 154 3.63 -14.64 -11.01
N PRO A 155 4.91 -14.38 -10.69
CA PRO A 155 5.40 -13.02 -10.51
C PRO A 155 5.21 -12.20 -11.79
N LEU A 156 4.90 -10.90 -11.65
CA LEU A 156 4.86 -9.97 -12.77
C LEU A 156 6.24 -9.90 -13.42
N ALA A 157 6.34 -10.26 -14.70
CA ALA A 157 7.63 -10.52 -15.36
C ALA A 157 8.46 -9.26 -15.61
N ASN A 158 7.81 -8.11 -15.83
CA ASN A 158 8.49 -6.84 -16.03
C ASN A 158 7.61 -5.68 -15.52
N PRO A 159 7.70 -5.32 -14.23
CA PRO A 159 6.92 -4.23 -13.64
C PRO A 159 7.44 -2.84 -14.06
N THR A 160 6.56 -1.99 -14.56
CA THR A 160 6.79 -0.55 -14.68
C THR A 160 6.16 0.20 -13.51
N LEU A 161 6.70 1.38 -13.20
CA LEU A 161 6.26 2.23 -12.11
C LEU A 161 5.99 3.66 -12.60
N GLU A 162 4.87 4.24 -12.19
CA GLU A 162 4.61 5.67 -12.24
C GLU A 162 4.24 6.19 -10.85
N LEU A 163 4.72 7.38 -10.50
CA LEU A 163 4.26 8.13 -9.34
C LEU A 163 3.52 9.38 -9.82
N ARG A 164 2.29 9.57 -9.36
CA ARG A 164 1.43 10.70 -9.75
C ARG A 164 0.95 11.49 -8.54
N ASP A 165 0.75 12.79 -8.72
CA ASP A 165 0.15 13.67 -7.71
C ASP A 165 -1.39 13.57 -7.71
N SER A 166 -2.03 14.33 -6.82
CA SER A 166 -3.49 14.38 -6.67
C SER A 166 -4.25 14.91 -7.90
N GLN A 167 -3.56 15.60 -8.81
CA GLN A 167 -4.09 16.11 -10.07
C GLN A 167 -3.85 15.12 -11.23
N GLY A 168 -3.21 13.99 -10.95
CA GLY A 168 -2.83 12.97 -11.93
C GLY A 168 -1.57 13.32 -12.72
N ALA A 169 -0.85 14.40 -12.37
CA ALA A 169 0.38 14.77 -13.04
C ALA A 169 1.49 13.77 -12.71
N LEU A 170 2.29 13.40 -13.71
CA LEU A 170 3.41 12.49 -13.55
C LEU A 170 4.55 13.20 -12.81
N ILE A 171 4.98 12.61 -11.70
CA ILE A 171 6.13 13.06 -10.91
C ILE A 171 7.39 12.35 -11.38
N VAL A 172 7.34 11.01 -11.43
CA VAL A 172 8.43 10.17 -11.88
C VAL A 172 7.88 8.86 -12.45
N SER A 173 8.59 8.30 -13.44
CA SER A 173 8.32 6.97 -13.98
C SER A 173 9.63 6.19 -14.10
N ASN A 174 9.57 4.87 -13.95
CA ASN A 174 10.70 3.99 -14.15
C ASN A 174 10.27 2.63 -14.73
N ASP A 175 11.12 2.09 -15.60
CA ASP A 175 11.06 0.76 -16.20
C ASP A 175 12.53 0.30 -16.29
N ASP A 176 12.93 -0.62 -15.40
CA ASP A 176 14.31 -0.98 -15.04
C ASP A 176 15.04 0.07 -14.16
N TRP A 177 15.18 -0.21 -12.86
CA TRP A 177 15.75 0.70 -11.86
C TRP A 177 17.21 1.10 -12.14
N GLN A 178 17.99 0.21 -12.77
CA GLN A 178 19.40 0.45 -13.08
C GLN A 178 19.61 1.52 -14.15
N GLN A 179 18.57 1.81 -14.95
CA GLN A 179 18.62 2.83 -15.98
C GLN A 179 18.30 4.23 -15.43
N GLY A 180 17.80 4.32 -14.20
CA GLY A 180 17.50 5.57 -13.51
C GLY A 180 18.76 6.32 -13.08
N SER A 181 18.73 7.66 -13.17
CA SER A 181 19.81 8.54 -12.70
C SER A 181 20.06 8.48 -11.18
N ASP A 182 19.06 7.99 -10.46
CA ASP A 182 18.99 7.79 -9.01
C ASP A 182 19.39 6.38 -8.54
N SER A 183 19.71 5.47 -9.48
CA SER A 183 20.12 4.08 -9.20
C SER A 183 21.24 3.97 -8.17
N THR A 184 22.23 4.87 -8.22
CA THR A 184 23.33 4.93 -7.23
C THR A 184 22.80 5.26 -5.84
N THR A 185 21.94 6.28 -5.72
CA THR A 185 21.35 6.68 -4.43
C THR A 185 20.49 5.56 -3.87
N ILE A 186 19.62 4.96 -4.68
CA ILE A 186 18.77 3.84 -4.29
C ILE A 186 19.64 2.67 -3.79
N SER A 187 20.75 2.37 -4.46
CA SER A 187 21.70 1.33 -4.05
C SER A 187 22.39 1.65 -2.72
N THR A 188 22.88 2.88 -2.54
CA THR A 188 23.54 3.30 -1.30
C THR A 188 22.60 3.29 -0.10
N ARG A 189 21.30 3.51 -0.31
CA ARG A 189 20.27 3.39 0.73
C ARG A 189 19.87 1.95 1.05
N GLY A 190 20.43 0.96 0.34
CA GLY A 190 20.07 -0.46 0.51
C GLY A 190 18.68 -0.79 -0.03
N LEU A 191 18.15 0.03 -0.95
CA LEU A 191 16.80 -0.11 -1.51
C LEU A 191 16.80 -0.57 -2.97
N ALA A 192 17.95 -0.94 -3.53
CA ALA A 192 18.03 -1.51 -4.87
C ALA A 192 17.18 -2.78 -4.99
N PRO A 193 16.29 -2.88 -5.98
CA PRO A 193 15.69 -4.16 -6.36
C PRO A 193 16.75 -5.20 -6.74
N GLU A 194 16.45 -6.48 -6.50
CA GLU A 194 17.40 -7.58 -6.77
C GLU A 194 17.49 -7.90 -8.27
N ASN A 195 16.38 -7.72 -9.01
CA ASN A 195 16.33 -7.98 -10.44
C ASN A 195 16.43 -6.67 -11.23
N SER A 196 17.15 -6.70 -12.37
CA SER A 196 17.32 -5.51 -13.22
C SER A 196 16.04 -5.08 -13.93
N LYS A 197 15.04 -5.97 -14.05
CA LYS A 197 13.70 -5.70 -14.59
C LYS A 197 12.71 -5.11 -13.61
N GLU A 198 13.14 -4.86 -12.38
CA GLU A 198 12.29 -4.23 -11.38
C GLU A 198 12.43 -2.72 -11.46
N SER A 199 11.37 -2.01 -11.09
CA SER A 199 11.37 -0.56 -11.16
C SER A 199 11.59 0.05 -9.78
N ALA A 200 12.37 1.11 -9.72
CA ALA A 200 12.51 1.93 -8.52
C ALA A 200 12.81 3.37 -8.90
N ALA A 201 12.24 4.31 -8.16
CA ALA A 201 12.43 5.73 -8.37
C ALA A 201 12.48 6.48 -7.04
N LEU A 202 13.38 7.45 -6.95
CA LEU A 202 13.49 8.42 -5.89
C LEU A 202 12.74 9.70 -6.29
N ALA A 203 11.91 10.20 -5.40
CA ALA A 203 11.23 11.48 -5.56
C ALA A 203 11.35 12.32 -4.28
N ILE A 204 11.28 13.64 -4.44
CA ILE A 204 11.26 14.59 -3.31
C ILE A 204 9.99 15.45 -3.42
N PRO A 205 8.80 14.85 -3.34
CA PRO A 205 7.56 15.58 -3.53
C PRO A 205 7.22 16.45 -2.31
N PRO A 206 6.44 17.54 -2.49
CA PRO A 206 5.89 18.30 -1.38
C PRO A 206 4.88 17.47 -0.56
N PRO A 207 4.42 17.94 0.60
CA PRO A 207 3.27 17.33 1.29
C PRO A 207 2.05 17.25 0.35
N GLY A 208 1.34 16.12 0.38
CA GLY A 208 0.22 15.87 -0.52
C GLY A 208 -0.16 14.39 -0.66
N ASN A 209 -1.13 14.13 -1.52
CA ASN A 209 -1.60 12.78 -1.85
C ASN A 209 -0.93 12.28 -3.12
N TYR A 210 -0.43 11.05 -3.07
CA TYR A 210 0.32 10.45 -4.16
C TYR A 210 -0.18 9.05 -4.47
N THR A 211 -0.09 8.69 -5.75
CA THR A 211 -0.49 7.38 -6.26
C THR A 211 0.69 6.76 -7.00
N ALA A 212 1.24 5.68 -6.45
CA ALA A 212 2.14 4.80 -7.19
C ALA A 212 1.30 3.81 -8.02
N ILE A 213 1.56 3.73 -9.32
CA ILE A 213 0.86 2.85 -10.26
C ILE A 213 1.86 1.83 -10.79
N VAL A 214 1.52 0.55 -10.66
CA VAL A 214 2.33 -0.56 -11.17
C VAL A 214 1.59 -1.26 -12.31
N ARG A 215 2.29 -1.41 -13.44
CA ARG A 215 1.80 -2.09 -14.66
C ARG A 215 2.81 -3.13 -15.12
N GLY A 216 2.36 -4.11 -15.89
CA GLY A 216 3.27 -4.98 -16.66
C GLY A 216 3.60 -4.37 -18.02
N VAL A 217 4.88 -4.43 -18.43
CA VAL A 217 5.26 -4.13 -19.82
C VAL A 217 4.45 -5.02 -20.78
N ASP A 218 4.07 -4.46 -21.93
CA ASP A 218 3.26 -5.10 -22.97
C ASP A 218 1.93 -5.68 -22.46
N ASN A 219 1.32 -5.06 -21.44
CA ASN A 219 0.09 -5.52 -20.79
C ASN A 219 0.21 -6.95 -20.20
N THR A 220 1.40 -7.31 -19.72
CA THR A 220 1.57 -8.55 -18.95
C THR A 220 0.86 -8.47 -17.59
N VAL A 221 0.44 -9.64 -17.11
CA VAL A 221 -0.25 -9.80 -15.82
C VAL A 221 0.60 -10.64 -14.87
N GLY A 222 0.40 -10.49 -13.57
CA GLY A 222 1.10 -11.28 -12.57
C GLY A 222 1.07 -10.64 -11.19
N VAL A 223 1.64 -11.33 -10.20
CA VAL A 223 1.74 -10.79 -8.84
C VAL A 223 2.86 -9.77 -8.79
N GLY A 224 2.50 -8.54 -8.42
CA GLY A 224 3.43 -7.45 -8.16
C GLY A 224 3.47 -7.08 -6.68
N LEU A 225 4.51 -6.36 -6.30
CA LEU A 225 4.65 -5.73 -4.99
C LEU A 225 5.01 -4.26 -5.22
N VAL A 226 4.15 -3.35 -4.76
CA VAL A 226 4.45 -1.91 -4.72
C VAL A 226 4.93 -1.55 -3.31
N GLU A 227 6.00 -0.79 -3.22
CA GLU A 227 6.56 -0.36 -1.95
C GLU A 227 6.82 1.14 -1.96
N VAL A 228 6.55 1.80 -0.84
CA VAL A 228 6.88 3.20 -0.61
C VAL A 228 7.72 3.28 0.65
N TYR A 229 8.89 3.89 0.55
CA TYR A 229 9.80 4.18 1.65
C TYR A 229 9.88 5.68 1.84
N GLN A 230 9.52 6.17 3.03
CA GLN A 230 9.84 7.54 3.42
C GLN A 230 11.21 7.54 4.08
N LEU A 231 12.15 8.31 3.53
CA LEU A 231 13.51 8.41 4.05
C LEU A 231 13.63 9.62 4.97
N GLU A 232 14.38 9.44 6.06
CA GLU A 232 14.85 10.53 6.92
C GLU A 232 16.12 11.19 6.35
#